data_AF-A0A7Y5GG63-F1
#
_entry.id   AF-A0A7Y5GG63-F1
#
_cell.length_a   1.000
_cell.length_b   1.000
_cell.length_c   1.000
_cell.angle_alpha   90.00
_cell.angle_beta   90.00
_cell.angle_gamma   90.00
#
_symmetry.space_group_name_H-M   'P 1'
#
loop_
_entity.id
_entity.type
_entity.pdbx_description
1 polymer ?
#
loop_
_entity_poly.entity_id
_entity_poly.type
_entity_poly.pdbx_seq_one_letter_code
_entity_poly.pdbx_strand_id
1 'polypeptide(L)'
;MESTTESIAEETRQTTTWTDLGGIVYIADALTGEVLSCDKPKFAVDSAGAAEWVMQQLFDTECELAAAIERERALVENVRRLKSRIESRKAALLWRFEPELKNYAASVLANSRERSIVTPFGSFGYQTSREKREIVDEDAAIAFAEANAPEAVKVVKKVLVSKLPPGAEGVKVVPPEDKFFVRSGVKTNGGGE
;
A
#
# COMPACT_ATOMS: atom_id res chain seq x y z
N MET A 1 34.00 2.14 -74.91
CA MET A 1 33.74 2.61 -73.54
C MET A 1 32.91 1.53 -72.88
N GLU A 2 33.59 0.66 -72.14
CA GLU A 2 32.97 -0.41 -71.36
C GLU A 2 32.21 0.20 -70.18
N SER A 3 31.01 -0.30 -69.92
CA SER A 3 30.28 -0.05 -68.68
C SER A 3 29.69 -1.38 -68.23
N THR A 4 30.47 -2.06 -67.40
CA THR A 4 30.09 -3.23 -66.60
C THR A 4 28.85 -2.91 -65.77
N THR A 5 27.81 -3.74 -65.91
CA THR A 5 26.71 -3.79 -64.93
C THR A 5 26.84 -5.12 -64.21
N GLU A 6 27.51 -5.12 -63.06
CA GLU A 6 27.53 -6.28 -62.15
C GLU A 6 26.17 -6.36 -61.45
N SER A 7 25.39 -7.35 -61.86
CA SER A 7 24.19 -7.81 -61.18
C SER A 7 24.61 -8.63 -59.95
N ILE A 8 24.47 -8.07 -58.75
CA ILE A 8 24.64 -8.81 -57.49
C ILE A 8 23.47 -9.79 -57.39
N ALA A 9 23.76 -11.09 -57.46
CA ALA A 9 22.80 -12.16 -57.26
C ALA A 9 22.36 -12.17 -55.79
N GLU A 10 21.06 -12.01 -55.56
CA GLU A 10 20.41 -12.18 -54.27
C GLU A 10 20.40 -13.69 -53.94
N GLU A 11 21.32 -14.11 -53.07
CA GLU A 11 21.43 -15.49 -52.61
C GLU A 11 20.20 -15.83 -51.76
N THR A 12 19.20 -16.45 -52.39
CA THR A 12 17.96 -16.87 -51.74
C THR A 12 18.28 -17.87 -50.61
N ARG A 13 18.41 -17.39 -49.36
CA ARG A 13 18.61 -18.24 -48.19
C ARG A 13 17.42 -19.20 -48.07
N GLN A 14 17.68 -20.49 -48.22
CA GLN A 14 16.69 -21.53 -48.01
C GLN A 14 16.43 -21.68 -46.51
N THR A 15 15.18 -21.55 -46.09
CA THR A 15 14.77 -21.72 -44.68
C THR A 15 13.96 -23.00 -44.52
N THR A 16 14.12 -23.65 -43.37
CA THR A 16 13.35 -24.82 -42.97
C THR A 16 12.55 -24.48 -41.70
N THR A 17 11.29 -24.90 -41.66
CA THR A 17 10.40 -24.70 -40.51
C THR A 17 10.04 -26.04 -39.90
N TRP A 18 10.12 -26.15 -38.57
CA TRP A 18 9.59 -27.30 -37.83
C TRP A 18 8.91 -26.87 -36.54
N THR A 19 8.03 -27.72 -36.03
CA THR A 19 7.29 -27.50 -34.79
C THR A 19 7.67 -28.58 -33.78
N ASP A 20 8.01 -28.18 -32.56
CA ASP A 20 8.27 -29.13 -31.49
C ASP A 20 6.97 -29.65 -30.84
N LEU A 21 7.11 -30.61 -29.92
CA LEU A 21 5.98 -31.18 -29.17
C LEU A 21 5.27 -30.16 -28.27
N GLY A 22 5.89 -29.00 -27.99
CA GLY A 22 5.31 -27.88 -27.25
C GLY A 22 4.61 -26.86 -28.15
N GLY A 23 4.49 -27.13 -29.45
CA GLY A 23 3.87 -26.22 -30.42
C GLY A 23 4.73 -25.01 -30.78
N ILE A 24 6.01 -24.97 -30.37
CA ILE A 24 6.92 -23.89 -30.71
C ILE A 24 7.36 -24.07 -32.16
N VAL A 25 7.14 -23.04 -32.97
CA VAL A 25 7.54 -23.03 -34.38
C VAL A 25 8.93 -22.43 -34.49
N TYR A 26 9.87 -23.20 -35.00
CA TYR A 26 11.24 -22.75 -35.27
C TYR A 26 11.41 -22.54 -36.78
N ILE A 27 12.02 -21.42 -37.14
CA ILE A 27 12.51 -21.17 -38.50
C ILE A 27 14.03 -21.16 -38.41
N ALA A 28 14.68 -22.04 -39.15
CA ALA A 28 16.15 -22.07 -39.24
C ALA A 28 16.63 -21.98 -40.68
N ASP A 29 17.88 -21.57 -40.83
CA ASP A 29 18.61 -21.67 -42.08
C ASP A 29 18.80 -23.15 -42.45
N ALA A 30 18.41 -23.52 -43.66
CA ALA A 30 18.41 -24.91 -44.11
C ALA A 30 19.82 -25.47 -44.36
N LEU A 31 20.82 -24.60 -44.56
CA LEU A 31 22.20 -24.99 -44.85
C LEU A 31 23.06 -25.06 -43.59
N THR A 32 22.86 -24.14 -42.64
CA THR A 32 23.68 -24.07 -41.42
C THR A 32 23.01 -24.72 -40.21
N GLY A 33 21.68 -24.88 -40.23
CA GLY A 33 20.91 -25.33 -39.07
C GLY A 33 20.77 -24.28 -37.97
N GLU A 34 21.18 -23.03 -38.24
CA GLU A 34 21.07 -21.92 -37.29
C GLU A 34 19.61 -21.45 -37.18
N VAL A 35 19.06 -21.44 -35.96
CA VAL A 35 17.70 -20.97 -35.69
C VAL A 35 17.64 -19.45 -35.86
N LEU A 36 16.87 -19.00 -36.84
CA LEU A 36 16.69 -17.60 -37.19
C LEU A 36 15.61 -16.94 -36.34
N SER A 37 14.55 -17.67 -35.99
CA SER A 37 13.48 -17.19 -35.12
C SER A 37 12.69 -18.33 -34.49
N CYS A 38 12.09 -18.08 -33.32
CA CYS A 38 11.10 -18.97 -32.71
C CYS A 38 9.80 -18.21 -32.42
N ASP A 39 8.66 -18.81 -32.78
CA ASP A 39 7.33 -18.34 -32.40
C ASP A 39 6.71 -19.32 -31.41
N LYS A 40 6.39 -18.81 -30.22
CA LYS A 40 5.81 -19.61 -29.13
C LYS A 40 4.31 -19.38 -29.11
N PRO A 41 3.48 -20.43 -29.03
CA PRO A 41 2.04 -20.27 -28.92
C PRO A 41 1.72 -19.48 -27.65
N LYS A 42 0.93 -18.40 -27.80
CA LYS A 42 0.43 -17.64 -26.66
C LYS A 42 -0.58 -18.49 -25.91
N PHE A 43 -0.39 -18.66 -24.60
CA PHE A 43 -1.34 -19.38 -23.76
C PHE A 43 -2.73 -18.74 -23.84
N ALA A 44 -3.75 -19.55 -24.06
CA ALA A 44 -5.16 -19.15 -24.09
C ALA A 44 -5.98 -20.11 -23.23
N VAL A 45 -7.00 -19.57 -22.54
CA VAL A 45 -7.95 -20.38 -21.76
C VAL A 45 -9.09 -20.80 -22.70
N ASP A 46 -8.85 -21.86 -23.46
CA ASP A 46 -9.78 -22.39 -24.47
C ASP A 46 -10.41 -23.72 -24.07
N SER A 47 -10.03 -24.26 -22.92
CA SER A 47 -10.46 -25.56 -22.42
C SER A 47 -10.64 -25.56 -20.90
N ALA A 48 -11.41 -26.52 -20.40
CA ALA A 48 -11.60 -26.69 -18.96
C ALA A 48 -10.26 -26.93 -18.23
N GLY A 49 -9.36 -27.73 -18.81
CA GLY A 49 -8.03 -27.98 -18.24
C GLY A 49 -7.16 -26.72 -18.18
N ALA A 50 -7.22 -25.86 -19.21
CA ALA A 50 -6.52 -24.57 -19.18
C ALA A 50 -7.10 -23.64 -18.10
N ALA A 51 -8.42 -23.64 -17.92
CA ALA A 51 -9.08 -22.85 -16.86
C ALA A 51 -8.71 -23.38 -15.45
N GLU A 52 -8.73 -24.69 -15.24
CA GLU A 52 -8.31 -25.33 -13.99
C GLU A 52 -6.85 -25.01 -13.66
N TRP A 53 -5.96 -25.08 -14.65
CA TRP A 53 -4.56 -24.70 -14.46
C TRP A 53 -4.41 -23.25 -14.02
N VAL A 54 -5.11 -22.30 -14.67
CA VAL A 54 -5.10 -20.88 -14.24
C VAL A 54 -5.63 -20.73 -12.82
N MET A 55 -6.72 -21.41 -12.48
CA MET A 55 -7.29 -21.37 -11.13
C MET A 55 -6.34 -21.95 -10.08
N GLN A 56 -5.61 -23.01 -10.41
CA GLN A 56 -4.57 -23.56 -9.54
C GLN A 56 -3.41 -22.58 -9.34
N GLN A 57 -2.90 -21.97 -10.42
CA GLN A 57 -1.84 -20.95 -10.32
C GLN A 57 -2.28 -19.76 -9.46
N LEU A 58 -3.54 -19.33 -9.61
CA LEU A 58 -4.11 -18.27 -8.79
C LEU A 58 -4.19 -18.69 -7.32
N PHE A 59 -4.67 -19.90 -7.03
CA PHE A 59 -4.73 -20.45 -5.68
C PHE A 59 -3.36 -20.50 -5.01
N ASP A 60 -2.34 -21.02 -5.70
CA ASP A 60 -0.97 -21.11 -5.19
C ASP A 60 -0.40 -19.71 -4.89
N THR A 61 -0.59 -18.76 -5.83
CA THR A 61 -0.16 -17.36 -5.66
C THR A 61 -0.87 -16.69 -4.48
N GLU A 62 -2.17 -16.91 -4.31
CA GLU A 62 -2.91 -16.34 -3.19
C GLU A 62 -2.51 -16.96 -1.84
N CYS A 63 -2.14 -18.25 -1.81
CA CYS A 63 -1.56 -18.89 -0.63
C CYS A 63 -0.22 -18.23 -0.25
N GLU A 64 0.65 -17.99 -1.23
CA GLU A 64 1.93 -17.30 -1.01
C GLU A 64 1.71 -15.87 -0.49
N LEU A 65 0.74 -15.15 -1.06
CA LEU A 65 0.36 -13.81 -0.62
C LEU A 65 -0.15 -13.82 0.83
N ALA A 66 -1.04 -14.76 1.17
CA ALA A 66 -1.55 -14.92 2.52
C ALA A 66 -0.41 -15.18 3.53
N ALA A 67 0.54 -16.04 3.18
CA ALA A 67 1.72 -16.30 4.00
C ALA A 67 2.63 -15.05 4.13
N ALA A 68 2.74 -14.23 3.09
CA ALA A 68 3.49 -12.98 3.13
C ALA A 68 2.83 -11.95 4.07
N ILE A 69 1.50 -11.81 4.01
CA ILE A 69 0.73 -10.91 4.88
C ILE A 69 0.91 -11.31 6.36
N GLU A 70 0.83 -12.60 6.70
CA GLU A 70 1.02 -13.04 8.08
C GLU A 70 2.47 -12.83 8.57
N ARG A 71 3.46 -13.02 7.70
CA ARG A 71 4.86 -12.68 7.99
C ARG A 71 5.02 -11.18 8.27
N GLU A 72 4.42 -10.33 7.45
CA GLU A 72 4.44 -8.87 7.67
C GLU A 72 3.79 -8.51 9.00
N ARG A 73 2.60 -9.05 9.30
CA ARG A 73 1.90 -8.81 10.58
C ARG A 73 2.76 -9.17 11.78
N ALA A 74 3.41 -10.33 11.75
CA ALA A 74 4.31 -10.77 12.81
C ALA A 74 5.52 -9.83 12.99
N LEU A 75 6.12 -9.39 11.88
CA LEU A 75 7.24 -8.44 11.91
C LEU A 75 6.82 -7.08 12.49
N VAL A 76 5.70 -6.54 12.03
CA VAL A 76 5.16 -5.27 12.54
C VAL A 76 4.90 -5.35 14.04
N GLU A 77 4.31 -6.46 14.51
CA GLU A 77 4.05 -6.67 15.93
C GLU A 77 5.34 -6.77 16.75
N ASN A 78 6.35 -7.48 16.26
CA ASN A 78 7.65 -7.53 16.92
C ASN A 78 8.31 -6.15 17.03
N VAL A 79 8.24 -5.34 15.98
CA VAL A 79 8.74 -3.96 15.99
C VAL A 79 7.94 -3.09 16.96
N ARG A 80 6.61 -3.24 17.02
CA ARG A 80 5.76 -2.55 18.01
C ARG A 80 6.16 -2.89 19.44
N ARG A 81 6.39 -4.16 19.74
CA ARG A 81 6.87 -4.60 21.07
C ARG A 81 8.24 -4.02 21.41
N LEU A 82 9.15 -3.97 20.45
CA LEU A 82 10.46 -3.35 20.65
C LEU A 82 10.32 -1.85 20.97
N LYS A 83 9.51 -1.12 20.20
CA LYS A 83 9.20 0.30 20.45
C LYS A 83 8.62 0.51 21.85
N SER A 84 7.60 -0.28 22.21
CA SER A 84 6.97 -0.23 23.52
C SER A 84 7.98 -0.45 24.65
N ARG A 85 8.89 -1.43 24.54
CA ARG A 85 9.95 -1.65 25.55
C ARG A 85 10.89 -0.46 25.69
N ILE A 86 11.27 0.17 24.59
CA ILE A 86 12.14 1.36 24.60
C ILE A 86 11.40 2.56 25.23
N GLU A 87 10.13 2.75 24.88
CA GLU A 87 9.27 3.78 25.47
C GLU A 87 9.10 3.56 26.98
N SER A 88 8.86 2.33 27.43
CA SER A 88 8.79 2.01 28.87
C SER A 88 10.11 2.30 29.58
N ARG A 89 11.26 1.99 28.96
CA ARG A 89 12.57 2.34 29.54
C ARG A 89 12.76 3.85 29.65
N LYS A 90 12.39 4.61 28.61
CA LYS A 90 12.41 6.08 28.64
C LYS A 90 11.49 6.62 29.74
N ALA A 91 10.27 6.10 29.85
CA ALA A 91 9.31 6.50 30.86
C ALA A 91 9.81 6.20 32.28
N ALA A 92 10.45 5.05 32.49
CA ALA A 92 11.07 4.70 33.78
C ALA A 92 12.20 5.66 34.16
N LEU A 93 13.05 6.06 33.20
CA LEU A 93 14.10 7.06 33.43
C LEU A 93 13.50 8.42 33.81
N LEU A 94 12.48 8.89 33.08
CA LEU A 94 11.81 10.14 33.40
C LEU A 94 11.13 10.07 34.76
N TRP A 95 10.37 9.01 35.05
CA TRP A 95 9.73 8.84 36.34
C TRP A 95 10.73 8.90 37.52
N ARG A 96 11.92 8.30 37.36
CA ARG A 96 12.96 8.30 38.40
C ARG A 96 13.68 9.63 38.55
N PHE A 97 14.07 10.26 37.44
CA PHE A 97 15.01 11.40 37.42
C PHE A 97 14.36 12.76 37.14
N GLU A 98 13.12 12.81 36.65
CA GLU A 98 12.42 14.08 36.41
C GLU A 98 12.32 14.95 37.68
N PRO A 99 12.04 14.43 38.89
CA PRO A 99 12.06 15.24 40.11
C PRO A 99 13.43 15.84 40.41
N GLU A 100 14.51 15.07 40.19
CA GLU A 100 15.89 15.52 40.40
C GLU A 100 16.29 16.60 39.38
N LEU A 101 15.93 16.39 38.11
CA LEU A 101 16.13 17.37 37.04
C LEU A 101 15.35 18.65 37.30
N LYS A 102 14.12 18.57 37.84
CA LYS A 102 13.32 19.75 38.24
C LYS A 102 13.99 20.51 39.38
N ASN A 103 14.49 19.81 40.40
CA ASN A 103 15.17 20.46 41.52
C ASN A 103 16.47 21.15 41.08
N TYR A 104 17.24 20.50 40.20
CA TYR A 104 18.44 21.08 39.61
C TYR A 104 18.12 22.26 38.68
N ALA A 105 17.10 22.14 37.83
CA ALA A 105 16.65 23.25 36.99
C ALA A 105 16.19 24.44 37.83
N ALA A 106 15.45 24.20 38.91
CA ALA A 106 15.02 25.26 39.82
C ALA A 106 16.22 25.98 40.46
N SER A 107 17.27 25.27 40.87
CA SER A 107 18.44 25.91 41.51
C SER A 107 19.30 26.71 40.53
N VAL A 108 19.51 26.20 39.31
CA VAL A 108 20.33 26.86 38.30
C VAL A 108 19.58 28.02 37.64
N LEU A 109 18.28 27.87 37.38
CA LEU A 109 17.49 28.87 36.66
C LEU A 109 16.90 29.94 37.57
N ALA A 110 16.90 29.78 38.90
CA ALA A 110 16.29 30.73 39.85
C ALA A 110 16.76 32.18 39.65
N ASN A 111 18.02 32.39 39.27
CA ASN A 111 18.61 33.72 39.05
C ASN A 111 19.03 33.94 37.58
N SER A 112 18.66 33.03 36.68
CA SER A 112 19.01 33.13 35.26
C SER A 112 17.87 33.77 34.46
N ARG A 113 18.23 34.50 33.41
CA ARG A 113 17.26 34.95 32.39
C ARG A 113 16.83 33.79 31.48
N GLU A 114 17.60 32.71 31.46
CA GLU A 114 17.34 31.53 30.63
C GLU A 114 16.21 30.68 31.23
N ARG A 115 15.47 29.97 30.38
CA ARG A 115 14.38 29.06 30.78
C ARG A 115 14.74 27.58 30.62
N SER A 116 15.93 27.28 30.12
CA SER A 116 16.38 25.92 29.79
C SER A 116 17.87 25.76 29.99
N ILE A 117 18.28 24.57 30.38
CA ILE A 117 19.67 24.13 30.51
C ILE A 117 19.98 23.24 29.31
N VAL A 118 21.12 23.50 28.65
CA VAL A 118 21.58 22.74 27.48
C VAL A 118 22.73 21.81 27.88
N THR A 119 22.66 20.57 27.42
CA THR A 119 23.69 19.54 27.56
C THR A 119 24.07 19.02 26.17
N PRO A 120 25.22 18.34 25.99
CA PRO A 120 25.57 17.72 24.71
C PRO A 120 24.55 16.72 24.17
N PHE A 121 23.66 16.18 25.02
CA PHE A 121 22.67 15.17 24.67
C PHE A 121 21.23 15.71 24.58
N GLY A 122 21.03 17.01 24.80
CA GLY A 122 19.72 17.66 24.75
C GLY A 122 19.54 18.77 25.77
N SER A 123 18.32 19.26 25.91
CA SER A 123 17.99 20.36 26.82
C SER A 123 16.78 20.03 27.68
N PHE A 124 16.73 20.59 28.89
CA PHE A 124 15.57 20.52 29.77
C PHE A 124 15.34 21.87 30.46
N GLY A 125 14.10 22.17 30.82
CA GLY A 125 13.73 23.47 31.35
C GLY A 125 12.22 23.64 31.46
N TYR A 126 11.80 24.86 31.75
CA TYR A 126 10.39 25.20 31.88
C TYR A 126 9.87 25.85 30.59
N GLN A 127 8.79 25.29 30.06
CA GLN A 127 8.08 25.88 28.93
C GLN A 127 6.68 26.29 29.39
N THR A 128 6.29 27.52 29.05
CA THR A 128 4.91 27.97 29.23
C THR A 128 4.05 27.29 28.16
N SER A 129 3.14 26.40 28.57
CA SER A 129 2.09 25.93 27.67
C SER A 129 1.05 27.03 27.49
N ARG A 130 0.46 27.10 26.29
CA ARG A 130 -0.72 27.94 26.07
C ARG A 130 -1.89 27.35 26.84
N GLU A 131 -2.77 28.23 27.31
CA GLU A 131 -4.06 27.83 27.83
C GLU A 131 -4.79 27.01 26.77
N LYS A 132 -5.23 25.81 27.14
CA LYS A 132 -6.03 24.92 26.29
C LYS A 132 -7.41 24.84 26.91
N ARG A 133 -8.43 24.97 26.06
CA ARG A 133 -9.80 24.69 26.44
C ARG A 133 -10.05 23.21 26.24
N GLU A 134 -10.54 22.56 27.28
CA GLU A 134 -10.95 21.16 27.25
C GLU A 134 -12.47 21.13 27.31
N ILE A 135 -13.09 20.34 26.43
CA ILE A 135 -14.54 20.12 26.43
C ILE A 135 -14.81 19.01 27.45
N VAL A 136 -15.45 19.36 28.55
CA VAL A 136 -15.82 18.41 29.62
C VAL A 136 -17.15 17.71 29.30
N ASP A 137 -18.07 18.43 28.65
CA ASP A 137 -19.38 17.93 28.20
C ASP A 137 -19.60 18.42 26.76
N GLU A 138 -19.68 17.47 25.83
CA GLU A 138 -19.76 17.75 24.41
C GLU A 138 -21.14 18.30 24.01
N ASP A 139 -22.23 17.75 24.56
CA ASP A 139 -23.59 18.20 24.23
C ASP A 139 -23.84 19.62 24.76
N ALA A 140 -23.41 19.90 25.98
CA ALA A 140 -23.49 21.25 26.55
C ALA A 140 -22.61 22.25 25.80
N ALA A 141 -21.41 21.83 25.36
CA ALA A 141 -20.52 22.69 24.59
C ALA A 141 -21.05 22.97 23.18
N ILE A 142 -21.65 21.99 22.51
CA ILE A 142 -22.31 22.17 21.21
C ILE A 142 -23.49 23.12 21.36
N ALA A 143 -24.38 22.92 22.34
CA ALA A 143 -25.53 23.79 22.56
C ALA A 143 -25.12 25.24 22.85
N PHE A 144 -24.06 25.44 23.66
CA PHE A 144 -23.50 26.77 23.90
C PHE A 144 -22.91 27.39 22.62
N ALA A 145 -22.16 26.59 21.85
CA ALA A 145 -21.55 27.05 20.61
C ALA A 145 -22.60 27.39 19.54
N GLU A 146 -23.67 26.61 19.40
CA GLU A 146 -24.79 26.94 18.50
C GLU A 146 -25.44 28.29 18.83
N ALA A 147 -25.54 28.63 20.12
CA ALA A 147 -26.15 29.90 20.56
C ALA A 147 -25.20 31.11 20.49
N ASN A 148 -23.90 30.92 20.74
CA ASN A 148 -22.97 32.04 20.97
C ASN A 148 -21.81 32.13 19.95
N ALA A 149 -21.43 31.02 19.33
CA ALA A 149 -20.28 30.91 18.42
C ALA A 149 -20.55 29.84 17.34
N PRO A 150 -21.55 30.04 16.46
CA PRO A 150 -21.99 29.01 15.51
C PRO A 150 -20.88 28.60 14.53
N GLU A 151 -19.89 29.45 14.27
CA GLU A 151 -18.71 29.16 13.47
C GLU A 151 -17.80 28.08 14.08
N ALA A 152 -17.91 27.82 15.38
CA ALA A 152 -17.15 26.78 16.06
C ALA A 152 -17.77 25.37 15.89
N VAL A 153 -18.99 25.27 15.37
CA VAL A 153 -19.73 24.01 15.22
C VAL A 153 -19.52 23.45 13.81
N LYS A 154 -18.97 22.23 13.73
CA LYS A 154 -18.79 21.51 12.47
C LYS A 154 -19.97 20.57 12.21
N VAL A 155 -20.83 20.93 11.26
CA VAL A 155 -21.96 20.07 10.85
C VAL A 155 -21.52 19.07 9.78
N VAL A 156 -21.60 17.77 10.08
CA VAL A 156 -21.34 16.70 9.11
C VAL A 156 -22.65 16.00 8.76
N LYS A 157 -23.16 16.23 7.55
CA LYS A 157 -24.36 15.53 7.03
C LYS A 157 -23.92 14.30 6.22
N LYS A 158 -24.50 13.14 6.51
CA LYS A 158 -24.32 11.91 5.72
C LYS A 158 -25.67 11.43 5.21
N VAL A 159 -25.72 10.97 3.97
CA VAL A 159 -26.94 10.46 3.34
C VAL A 159 -26.86 8.95 3.23
N LEU A 160 -27.89 8.27 3.70
CA LEU A 160 -28.07 6.83 3.55
C LEU A 160 -28.67 6.53 2.17
N VAL A 161 -27.80 6.26 1.19
CA VAL A 161 -28.19 5.98 -0.20
C VAL A 161 -29.23 4.86 -0.31
N SER A 162 -29.13 3.83 0.54
CA SER A 162 -30.06 2.70 0.57
C SER A 162 -31.49 3.04 1.00
N LYS A 163 -31.71 4.22 1.57
CA LYS A 163 -33.03 4.71 1.99
C LYS A 163 -33.59 5.77 1.05
N LEU A 164 -32.84 6.17 0.02
CA LEU A 164 -33.33 7.10 -0.98
C LEU A 164 -34.26 6.38 -1.97
N PRO A 165 -35.38 7.01 -2.35
CA PRO A 165 -36.23 6.47 -3.40
C PRO A 165 -35.46 6.47 -4.75
N PRO A 166 -35.75 5.51 -5.64
CA PRO A 166 -35.20 5.53 -6.98
C PRO A 166 -35.63 6.83 -7.69
N GLY A 167 -34.66 7.55 -8.28
CA GLY A 167 -34.91 8.83 -8.96
C GLY A 167 -34.86 10.07 -8.06
N ALA A 168 -34.40 9.95 -6.81
CA ALA A 168 -34.09 11.12 -5.97
C ALA A 168 -33.07 12.06 -6.65
N GLU A 169 -33.23 13.37 -6.43
CA GLU A 169 -32.34 14.38 -6.98
C GLU A 169 -30.89 14.14 -6.52
N GLY A 170 -29.95 14.15 -7.46
CA GLY A 170 -28.54 13.82 -7.19
C GLY A 170 -28.21 12.33 -7.09
N VAL A 171 -29.18 11.43 -7.30
CA VAL A 171 -28.96 9.97 -7.30
C VAL A 171 -29.12 9.40 -8.70
N LYS A 172 -28.04 8.85 -9.27
CA LYS A 172 -28.10 8.07 -10.51
C LYS A 172 -28.38 6.61 -10.19
N VAL A 173 -29.50 6.09 -10.66
CA VAL A 173 -29.78 4.65 -10.61
C VAL A 173 -28.96 3.97 -11.70
N VAL A 174 -27.99 3.15 -11.28
CA VAL A 174 -27.21 2.31 -12.19
C VAL A 174 -27.95 0.97 -12.34
N PRO A 175 -28.30 0.56 -13.57
CA PRO A 175 -28.97 -0.72 -13.79
C PRO A 175 -28.08 -1.89 -13.35
N PRO A 176 -28.66 -3.04 -13.00
CA PRO A 176 -27.88 -4.22 -12.68
C PRO A 176 -27.08 -4.66 -13.91
N GLU A 177 -25.77 -4.86 -13.71
CA GLU A 177 -24.84 -5.38 -14.71
C GLU A 177 -24.25 -6.69 -14.20
N ASP A 178 -24.10 -7.66 -15.10
CA ASP A 178 -23.44 -8.93 -14.79
C ASP A 178 -21.95 -8.67 -14.52
N LYS A 179 -21.49 -9.09 -13.35
CA LYS A 179 -20.10 -8.99 -12.94
C LYS A 179 -19.44 -10.35 -12.98
N PHE A 180 -18.41 -10.47 -13.81
CA PHE A 180 -17.50 -11.61 -13.75
C PHE A 180 -16.74 -11.59 -12.41
N PHE A 181 -16.61 -12.75 -11.78
CA PHE A 181 -15.87 -12.91 -10.53
C PHE A 181 -14.94 -14.13 -10.61
N VAL A 182 -13.82 -14.05 -9.90
CA VAL A 182 -12.89 -15.17 -9.71
C VAL A 182 -12.65 -15.30 -8.21
N ARG A 183 -12.80 -16.53 -7.69
CA ARG A 183 -12.62 -16.84 -6.27
C ARG A 183 -11.80 -18.11 -6.17
N SER A 184 -10.54 -17.99 -5.74
CA SER A 184 -9.64 -19.14 -5.60
C SER A 184 -10.01 -20.04 -4.40
N GLY A 185 -10.76 -19.51 -3.42
CA GLY A 185 -11.06 -20.18 -2.15
C GLY A 185 -10.10 -19.83 -1.00
N VAL A 186 -8.99 -19.12 -1.26
CA VAL A 186 -8.09 -18.64 -0.22
C VAL A 186 -8.69 -17.42 0.47
N LYS A 187 -8.95 -17.52 1.78
CA LYS A 187 -9.40 -16.38 2.59
C LYS A 187 -8.19 -15.52 2.97
N THR A 188 -7.91 -14.47 2.23
CA THR A 188 -7.01 -13.43 2.73
C THR A 188 -7.81 -12.56 3.71
N ASN A 189 -7.35 -12.46 4.97
CA ASN A 189 -7.99 -11.65 6.02
C ASN A 189 -7.89 -10.11 5.76
N GLY A 190 -7.89 -9.70 4.50
CA GLY A 190 -7.82 -8.32 4.02
C GLY A 190 -8.74 -8.01 2.83
N GLY A 191 -9.40 -9.03 2.25
CA GLY A 191 -10.45 -8.85 1.25
C GLY A 191 -11.81 -8.94 1.90
N GLY A 192 -12.40 -7.79 2.25
CA GLY A 192 -13.81 -7.72 2.62
C GLY A 192 -14.68 -8.05 1.41
N GLU A 193 -15.58 -9.00 1.59
CA GLU A 193 -16.95 -8.90 1.07
C GLU A 193 -17.89 -8.75 2.28
#